data_AF-A0A0F9AXP2-F1
#
_entry.id   AF-A0A0F9AXP2-F1
#
_cell.length_a   1.000
_cell.length_b   1.000
_cell.length_c   1.000
_cell.angle_alpha   90.00
_cell.angle_beta   90.00
_cell.angle_gamma   90.00
#
_symmetry.space_group_name_H-M   'P 1'
#
loop_
_entity.id
_entity.type
_entity.pdbx_description
1 polymer ?
#
loop_
_entity_poly.entity_id
_entity_poly.type
_entity_poly.pdbx_seq_one_letter_code
_entity_poly.pdbx_strand_id
1 'polypeptide(L)' 'MTIRVEMEVRIREDKEVGGFVSYCPALDVYSQGRTRIEAHRAIREAVVLTLKAQAARQSWGKGG' A
#
# COMPACT_ATOMS: atom_id res chain seq x y z
N MET A 1 7.30 17.36 15.16
CA MET A 1 8.23 16.91 14.11
C MET A 1 7.43 16.11 13.09
N THR A 2 7.53 16.43 11.81
CA THR A 2 6.81 15.73 10.74
C THR A 2 7.82 14.97 9.90
N ILE A 3 7.61 13.67 9.71
CA ILE A 3 8.41 12.84 8.79
C ILE A 3 7.61 12.67 7.51
N ARG A 4 8.24 12.90 6.36
CA ARG A 4 7.69 12.59 5.04
C ARG A 4 8.45 11.41 4.46
N VAL A 5 7.72 10.49 3.84
CA VAL A 5 8.28 9.31 3.17
C VAL A 5 7.72 9.29 1.77
N GLU A 6 8.59 9.09 0.79
CA GLU A 6 8.22 8.87 -0.60
C GLU A 6 8.43 7.39 -0.93
N MET A 7 7.51 6.81 -1.68
CA MET A 7 7.51 5.38 -1.99
C MET A 7 7.21 5.17 -3.47
N GLU A 8 8.01 4.34 -4.12
CA GLU A 8 7.70 3.91 -5.49
C GLU A 8 6.53 2.93 -5.48
N VAL A 9 5.59 3.14 -6.39
CA VAL A 9 4.49 2.22 -6.67
C VAL A 9 4.45 1.95 -8.15
N ARG A 10 4.35 0.68 -8.51
CA ARG A 10 4.17 0.23 -9.90
C ARG A 10 2.69 -0.01 -10.14
N ILE A 11 2.15 0.57 -11.21
CA ILE A 11 0.77 0.33 -11.64
C ILE A 11 0.81 -0.14 -13.08
N ARG A 12 0.16 -1.27 -13.35
CA ARG A 12 0.03 -1.82 -14.70
C ARG A 12 -1.40 -2.29 -14.93
N GLU A 13 -1.84 -2.22 -16.18
CA GLU A 13 -3.05 -2.90 -16.60
C GLU A 13 -2.82 -4.41 -16.56
N ASP A 14 -3.84 -5.16 -16.16
CA ASP A 14 -3.81 -6.60 -16.02
C ASP A 14 -5.13 -7.16 -16.54
N LYS A 15 -5.02 -7.90 -17.65
CA LYS A 15 -6.17 -8.42 -18.39
C LYS A 15 -6.80 -9.63 -17.73
N GLU A 16 -6.07 -10.35 -16.88
CA GLU A 16 -6.60 -11.53 -16.19
C GLU A 16 -7.61 -11.12 -15.11
N VAL A 17 -7.34 -10.01 -14.43
CA VAL A 17 -8.25 -9.42 -13.42
C VAL A 17 -9.24 -8.43 -14.02
N GLY A 18 -9.15 -8.14 -15.33
CA GLY A 18 -10.01 -7.17 -16.00
C GLY A 18 -9.87 -5.74 -15.46
N GLY A 19 -8.64 -5.30 -15.14
CA GLY A 19 -8.42 -4.01 -14.50
C GLY A 19 -6.95 -3.61 -14.38
N PHE A 20 -6.61 -2.94 -13.29
CA PHE A 20 -5.26 -2.46 -12.97
C PHE A 20 -4.80 -3.05 -11.66
N VAL A 21 -3.57 -3.57 -11.65
CA VAL A 21 -2.88 -4.02 -10.44
C VAL A 21 -1.80 -3.01 -10.07
N SER A 22 -1.61 -2.87 -8.76
CA SER A 22 -0.67 -1.93 -8.16
C SER A 22 0.15 -2.62 -7.10
N TYR A 23 1.44 -2.29 -7.04
CA TYR A 23 2.40 -2.92 -6.15
C TYR A 23 3.36 -1.89 -5.56
N CYS A 24 3.50 -1.90 -4.23
CA CYS A 24 4.49 -1.14 -3.50
C CYS A 24 5.60 -2.09 -3.00
N PRO A 25 6.78 -2.14 -3.66
CA PRO A 25 7.83 -3.10 -3.32
C PRO A 25 8.40 -2.93 -1.91
N ALA A 26 8.46 -1.70 -1.42
CA ALA A 26 9.06 -1.40 -0.11
C ALA A 26 8.27 -2.00 1.07
N LEU A 27 6.97 -2.30 0.89
CA LEU A 27 6.10 -2.82 1.94
C LEU A 27 5.49 -4.18 1.59
N ASP A 28 5.82 -4.73 0.42
CA ASP A 28 5.19 -5.93 -0.14
C ASP A 28 3.65 -5.84 -0.14
N VAL A 29 3.12 -4.69 -0.59
CA VAL A 29 1.68 -4.42 -0.61
C VAL A 29 1.17 -4.41 -2.03
N TYR A 30 0.10 -5.17 -2.25
CA TYR A 30 -0.64 -5.23 -3.50
C TYR A 30 -2.04 -4.66 -3.35
N SER A 31 -2.55 -4.05 -4.42
CA SER A 31 -3.97 -3.68 -4.53
C SER A 31 -4.41 -3.66 -5.99
N GLN A 32 -5.72 -3.56 -6.23
CA GLN A 32 -6.29 -3.55 -7.58
C GLN A 32 -7.44 -2.54 -7.70
N GLY A 33 -7.74 -2.13 -8.94
CA GLY A 33 -8.88 -1.28 -9.27
C GLY A 33 -9.29 -1.46 -10.73
N ARG A 34 -10.51 -1.06 -11.09
CA ARG A 34 -11.01 -1.19 -12.48
C ARG A 34 -10.46 -0.10 -13.39
N THR A 35 -10.00 1.00 -12.81
CA THR A 35 -9.32 2.10 -13.52
C THR A 35 -7.96 2.39 -12.89
N ARG A 36 -7.08 3.06 -13.64
CA ARG A 36 -5.78 3.52 -13.12
C ARG A 36 -5.92 4.41 -11.87
N ILE A 37 -6.95 5.25 -11.83
CA ILE A 37 -7.25 6.14 -10.68
C ILE A 37 -7.70 5.31 -9.47
N GLU A 38 -8.58 4.33 -9.68
CA GLU A 38 -9.01 3.42 -8.61
C GLU A 38 -7.83 2.63 -8.03
N ALA A 39 -6.97 2.06 -8.88
CA ALA A 39 -5.78 1.33 -8.43
C ALA A 39 -4.80 2.22 -7.65
N HIS A 40 -4.59 3.47 -8.09
CA HIS A 40 -3.77 4.43 -7.35
C HIS A 40 -4.37 4.81 -5.99
N ARG A 41 -5.71 4.96 -5.90
CA ARG A 41 -6.38 5.21 -4.62
C ARG A 41 -6.27 4.01 -3.68
N ALA A 42 -6.53 2.81 -4.21
CA ALA A 42 -6.48 1.56 -3.45
C ALA A 42 -5.09 1.31 -2.85
N ILE A 43 -4.02 1.49 -3.62
CA ILE A 43 -2.66 1.23 -3.13
C ILE A 43 -2.24 2.23 -2.07
N ARG A 44 -2.66 3.50 -2.20
CA ARG A 44 -2.43 4.52 -1.18
C ARG A 44 -3.10 4.16 0.13
N GLU A 45 -4.36 3.73 0.09
CA GLU A 45 -5.11 3.33 1.29
C GLU A 45 -4.49 2.07 1.93
N ALA A 46 -4.10 1.08 1.11
CA ALA A 46 -3.45 -0.15 1.57
C ALA A 46 -2.09 0.13 2.25
N VAL A 47 -1.24 0.97 1.65
CA VAL A 47 0.05 1.40 2.23
C VAL A 47 -0.16 2.07 3.60
N VAL A 48 -1.11 2.99 3.70
CA VAL A 48 -1.42 3.68 4.97
C VAL A 48 -1.89 2.68 6.04
N LEU A 49 -2.75 1.73 5.66
CA LEU A 49 -3.23 0.70 6.59
C LEU A 49 -2.09 -0.19 7.09
N THR A 50 -1.21 -0.63 6.19
CA THR A 50 -0.04 -1.44 6.52
C THR A 50 0.89 -0.73 7.50
N LEU A 51 1.23 0.54 7.24
CA LEU A 51 2.09 1.34 8.12
C LEU A 51 1.46 1.51 9.51
N LYS A 52 0.16 1.79 9.58
CA LYS A 52 -0.58 1.88 10.86
C LYS A 52 -0.54 0.55 11.62
N ALA A 53 -0.76 -0.57 10.93
CA ALA A 53 -0.73 -1.90 11.53
C ALA A 53 0.67 -2.26 12.06
N GLN A 54 1.73 -1.95 11.32
CA GLN A 54 3.11 -2.16 11.76
C GLN A 54 3.45 -1.31 13.00
N ALA A 55 3.04 -0.03 13.02
CA ALA A 55 3.23 0.83 14.18
C ALA A 55 2.53 0.28 15.43
N ALA A 56 1.28 -0.20 15.30
CA ALA A 56 0.53 -0.80 16.40
C ALA A 56 1.20 -2.09 16.94
N ARG A 57 1.77 -2.92 16.06
CA ARG A 57 2.52 -4.13 16.48
C ARG A 57 3.80 -3.78 17.25
N GLN A 58 4.52 -2.74 16.84
CA GLN A 58 5.74 -2.31 17.53
C GLN A 58 5.43 -1.75 18.93
N SER A 59 4.27 -1.13 19.13
CA SER A 59 3.85 -0.67 20.47
C SER A 59 3.52 -1.81 21.44
N TRP A 60 3.13 -2.99 20.93
CA TRP A 60 2.76 -4.12 21.80
C TRP A 60 3.96 -4.96 22.26
N GLY A 61 5.08 -4.91 21.56
CA GLY A 61 6.30 -5.65 21.92
C GLY A 61 7.20 -4.98 22.98
N LYS A 62 6.81 -3.84 23.54
CA LYS A 62 7.59 -3.09 24.55
C LYS A 62 7.01 -3.13 25.97
N GLY A 63 6.08 -4.04 26.25
CA GLY A 63 5.42 -4.19 27.54
C GLY A 63 5.54 -5.59 28.13
N GLY A 64 6.75 -6.14 28.19
CA GLY A 64 7.09 -7.38 28.88
C GLY A 64 8.17 -7.13 29.93
#